data_AF-A0A7W1QLK9-F1
#
_entry.id   AF-A0A7W1QLK9-F1
#
_cell.length_a   1.000
_cell.length_b   1.000
_cell.length_c   1.000
_cell.angle_alpha   90.00
_cell.angle_beta   90.00
_cell.angle_gamma   90.00
#
_symmetry.space_group_name_H-M   'P 1'
#
loop_
_entity.id
_entity.type
_entity.pdbx_description
1 polymer ?
#
loop_
_entity_poly.entity_id
_entity_poly.type
_entity_poly.pdbx_seq_one_letter_code
_entity_poly.pdbx_strand_id
1 'polypeptide(L)'
;MIRTFGYLAWRSAHNRIARQVRHLRSPRYVAALLLGLAYLWFAVIAQRPTPATADLADPRWLELVGALALLGAVAWGWMFGVERRVLAFSPAEVTFLFPGPVSRRGLIQFKLLRSQLLILFNALIWTLILSRERFGVSPWLRVVSIWVLLTTLSFHRLGASFVRTSLAEHGRLGLRHRVVSLAVLGTVLIALTWSIGEALPRLADADARTPFGFLSALGEAAAQPLPTALTYPFRLMIRPLTAPSVAAWLQALWPALVLLVLHYIWVVRSDTAFEEAAAAVSLQRAQARTERRAGPTPRAGARVTAPLFRLSPRGWPAGAILWKNLVAVTRTQRLRNVVIAMAAGAVIVTALSFEPEGTLAELAGWFAVTWAAALTVIGPQWVRNDLRGDLLKLDMLRSYPLRGGSIVIAEVSASALVLTVIQLSLLVIGYLAFLGNQSMDPPLHTRTLVLVAAFVFLPGINFLGMIIQNGAALLYPAWVRLGSGRPAGVEALGQNMLMMVVFVAMLAVTLLLPVAIGGGAFLLLRGVVNGWAAIPAAILVLGIMAFEAALLVDWLGGVFERTDPAAAGISY
;
A
#
# COMPACT_ATOMS: atom_id res chain seq x y z
N MET A 1 34.18 6.23 16.22
CA MET A 1 32.72 5.97 16.18
C MET A 1 32.23 5.38 14.86
N ILE A 2 32.57 5.93 13.68
CA ILE A 2 32.11 5.41 12.38
C ILE A 2 32.44 3.92 12.19
N ARG A 3 33.68 3.49 12.51
CA ARG A 3 34.08 2.07 12.49
C ARG A 3 33.21 1.18 13.40
N THR A 4 32.89 1.66 14.60
CA THR A 4 32.05 0.94 15.59
C THR A 4 30.62 0.77 15.09
N PHE A 5 30.04 1.80 14.49
CA PHE A 5 28.72 1.74 13.88
C PHE A 5 28.68 0.85 12.64
N GLY A 6 29.72 0.91 11.79
CA GLY A 6 29.90 -0.02 10.68
C GLY A 6 29.96 -1.47 11.16
N TYR A 7 30.75 -1.75 12.21
CA TYR A 7 30.83 -3.07 12.81
C TYR A 7 29.47 -3.56 13.35
N LEU A 8 28.74 -2.72 14.09
CA LEU A 8 27.42 -3.08 14.63
C LEU A 8 26.39 -3.31 13.52
N ALA A 9 26.38 -2.47 12.48
CA ALA A 9 25.50 -2.63 11.32
C ALA A 9 25.81 -3.92 10.57
N TRP A 10 27.09 -4.21 10.32
CA TRP A 10 27.56 -5.43 9.68
C TRP A 10 27.21 -6.68 10.48
N ARG A 11 27.54 -6.74 11.77
CA ARG A 11 27.21 -7.87 12.64
C ARG A 11 25.70 -8.09 12.74
N SER A 12 24.91 -7.03 12.78
CA SER A 12 23.44 -7.12 12.76
C SER A 12 22.91 -7.71 11.45
N ALA A 13 23.48 -7.31 10.31
CA ALA A 13 23.14 -7.85 9.00
C ALA A 13 23.56 -9.33 8.90
N HIS A 14 24.79 -9.66 9.28
CA HIS A 14 25.30 -11.02 9.30
C HIS A 14 24.46 -11.94 10.18
N ASN A 15 24.15 -11.54 11.42
CA ASN A 15 23.31 -12.33 12.32
C ASN A 15 21.89 -12.53 11.79
N ARG A 16 21.35 -11.53 11.05
CA ARG A 16 20.05 -11.65 10.39
C ARG A 16 20.11 -12.67 9.26
N ILE A 17 21.12 -12.61 8.40
CA ILE A 17 21.32 -13.57 7.30
C ILE A 17 21.55 -14.97 7.85
N ALA A 18 22.44 -15.13 8.84
CA ALA A 18 22.70 -16.40 9.49
C ALA A 18 21.43 -17.00 10.11
N ARG A 19 20.58 -16.17 10.71
CA ARG A 19 19.26 -16.60 11.18
C ARG A 19 18.38 -17.05 10.01
N GLN A 20 18.25 -16.27 8.94
CA GLN A 20 17.47 -16.66 7.75
C GLN A 20 17.94 -17.99 7.14
N VAL A 21 19.26 -18.19 7.01
CA VAL A 21 19.84 -19.45 6.53
C VAL A 21 19.49 -20.62 7.45
N ARG A 22 19.48 -20.43 8.78
CA ARG A 22 19.03 -21.48 9.71
C ARG A 22 17.55 -21.82 9.54
N HIS A 23 16.71 -20.86 9.15
CA HIS A 23 15.28 -21.11 8.88
C HIS A 23 15.09 -22.01 7.64
N LEU A 24 16.00 -21.97 6.66
CA LEU A 24 15.98 -22.88 5.49
C LEU A 24 16.10 -24.36 5.84
N ARG A 25 16.40 -24.72 7.10
CA ARG A 25 16.31 -26.11 7.57
C ARG A 25 14.89 -26.66 7.60
N SER A 26 13.87 -25.79 7.61
CA SER A 26 12.48 -26.24 7.53
C SER A 26 11.94 -26.12 6.10
N PRO A 27 11.24 -27.15 5.60
CA PRO A 27 10.83 -27.26 4.19
C PRO A 27 9.98 -26.08 3.72
N ARG A 28 9.23 -25.46 4.64
CA ARG A 28 8.40 -24.27 4.35
C ARG A 28 9.18 -23.06 3.83
N TYR A 29 10.35 -22.75 4.40
CA TYR A 29 11.13 -21.59 3.96
C TYR A 29 11.91 -21.93 2.68
N VAL A 30 12.25 -23.19 2.46
CA VAL A 30 12.83 -23.66 1.20
C VAL A 30 11.83 -23.49 0.06
N ALA A 31 10.59 -23.95 0.22
CA ALA A 31 9.54 -23.77 -0.78
C ALA A 31 9.28 -22.29 -1.08
N ALA A 32 9.18 -21.44 -0.04
CA ALA A 32 9.01 -20.00 -0.22
C ALA A 32 10.20 -19.34 -0.93
N LEU A 33 11.43 -19.76 -0.63
CA LEU A 33 12.64 -19.26 -1.29
C LEU A 33 12.68 -19.69 -2.76
N LEU A 34 12.44 -20.97 -3.05
CA LEU A 34 12.42 -21.50 -4.42
C LEU A 34 11.37 -20.80 -5.27
N LEU A 35 10.17 -20.56 -4.75
CA LEU A 35 9.13 -19.81 -5.45
C LEU A 35 9.50 -18.33 -5.63
N GLY A 36 10.10 -17.71 -4.62
CA GLY A 36 10.63 -16.35 -4.75
C GLY A 36 11.70 -16.24 -5.85
N LEU A 37 12.61 -17.22 -5.92
CA LEU A 37 13.65 -17.30 -6.95
C LEU A 37 13.06 -17.63 -8.33
N ALA A 38 12.10 -18.56 -8.41
CA ALA A 38 11.41 -18.92 -9.65
C ALA A 38 10.61 -17.73 -10.19
N TYR A 39 9.98 -16.94 -9.33
CA TYR A 39 9.35 -15.68 -9.73
C TYR A 39 10.37 -14.68 -10.26
N LEU A 40 11.48 -14.46 -9.54
CA LEU A 40 12.53 -13.57 -10.04
C LEU A 40 13.07 -14.06 -11.38
N TRP A 41 13.27 -15.36 -11.55
CA TRP A 41 13.64 -15.97 -12.83
C TRP A 41 12.59 -15.71 -13.92
N PHE A 42 11.32 -15.95 -13.65
CA PHE A 42 10.26 -15.73 -14.63
C PHE A 42 10.10 -14.25 -15.00
N ALA A 43 10.13 -13.37 -13.99
CA ALA A 43 9.97 -11.93 -14.15
C ALA A 43 11.17 -11.26 -14.83
N VAL A 44 12.39 -11.78 -14.64
CA VAL A 44 13.63 -11.20 -15.17
C VAL A 44 14.08 -11.88 -16.47
N ILE A 45 13.94 -13.20 -16.59
CA ILE A 45 14.56 -14.01 -17.65
C ILE A 45 13.53 -14.60 -18.62
N ALA A 46 12.41 -15.14 -18.13
CA ALA A 46 11.45 -15.84 -19.00
C ALA A 46 10.56 -14.91 -19.83
N GLN A 47 10.30 -13.68 -19.37
CA GLN A 47 9.55 -12.69 -20.14
C GLN A 47 10.47 -11.99 -21.14
N ARG A 48 10.42 -12.41 -22.40
CA ARG A 48 11.05 -11.65 -23.50
C ARG A 48 10.40 -10.27 -23.57
N PRO A 49 11.16 -9.16 -23.58
CA PRO A 49 10.58 -7.86 -23.79
C PRO A 49 9.86 -7.89 -25.14
N THR A 50 8.55 -7.63 -25.14
CA THR A 50 7.86 -7.19 -26.34
C THR A 50 8.58 -5.92 -26.81
N PRO A 51 9.00 -5.82 -28.08
CA PRO A 51 9.60 -4.59 -28.57
C PRO A 51 8.58 -3.47 -28.32
N ALA A 52 8.92 -2.55 -27.43
CA ALA A 52 8.12 -1.36 -27.22
C ALA A 52 8.02 -0.63 -28.57
N THR A 53 6.85 -0.10 -28.89
CA THR A 53 6.71 0.83 -30.01
C THR A 53 7.74 1.95 -29.83
N ALA A 54 8.46 2.30 -30.90
CA ALA A 54 9.63 3.19 -30.85
C ALA A 54 9.34 4.54 -30.15
N ASP A 55 8.09 5.00 -30.14
CA ASP A 55 7.67 6.26 -29.52
C ASP A 55 7.58 6.23 -27.98
N LEU A 56 7.28 5.08 -27.36
CA LEU A 56 7.23 4.96 -25.88
C LEU A 56 8.62 4.78 -25.25
N ALA A 57 9.63 4.54 -26.09
CA ALA A 57 11.02 4.31 -25.72
C ALA A 57 11.87 5.60 -25.68
N ASP A 58 11.29 6.78 -25.95
CA ASP A 58 12.03 8.05 -25.89
C ASP A 58 12.45 8.34 -24.42
N PRO A 59 13.75 8.50 -24.14
CA PRO A 59 14.28 8.90 -22.82
C PRO A 59 13.59 10.13 -22.22
N ARG A 60 13.06 11.04 -23.05
CA ARG A 60 12.35 12.25 -22.62
C ARG A 60 11.03 11.92 -21.92
N TRP A 61 10.29 10.91 -22.39
CA TRP A 61 9.06 10.45 -21.75
C TRP A 61 9.34 9.77 -20.43
N LEU A 62 10.39 8.94 -20.37
CA LEU A 62 10.78 8.28 -19.13
C LEU A 62 11.22 9.29 -18.06
N GLU A 63 11.94 10.34 -18.46
CA GLU A 63 12.27 11.46 -17.58
C GLU A 63 11.02 12.19 -17.06
N LEU A 64 10.06 12.52 -17.94
CA LEU A 64 8.84 13.23 -17.57
C LEU A 64 7.95 12.41 -16.64
N VAL A 65 7.61 11.18 -17.04
CA VAL A 65 6.76 10.27 -16.27
C VAL A 65 7.42 9.95 -14.92
N GLY A 66 8.72 9.67 -14.90
CA GLY A 66 9.48 9.46 -13.68
C GLY A 66 9.46 10.69 -12.76
N ALA A 67 9.63 11.89 -13.31
CA ALA A 67 9.61 13.13 -12.53
C ALA A 67 8.22 13.42 -11.93
N LEU A 68 7.16 13.23 -12.72
CA LEU A 68 5.77 13.37 -12.25
C LEU A 68 5.43 12.34 -11.18
N ALA A 69 5.86 11.08 -11.35
CA ALA A 69 5.67 10.03 -10.35
C ALA A 69 6.39 10.36 -9.03
N LEU A 70 7.61 10.90 -9.07
CA LEU A 70 8.32 11.33 -7.87
C LEU A 70 7.68 12.55 -7.22
N LEU A 71 7.25 13.53 -8.00
CA LEU A 71 6.50 14.70 -7.52
C LEU A 71 5.22 14.25 -6.79
N GLY A 72 4.45 13.36 -7.41
CA GLY A 72 3.26 12.76 -6.81
C GLY A 72 3.58 12.00 -5.52
N ALA A 73 4.65 11.21 -5.49
CA ALA A 73 5.07 10.47 -4.29
C ALA A 73 5.48 11.40 -3.14
N VAL A 74 6.12 12.54 -3.43
CA VAL A 74 6.48 13.57 -2.44
C VAL A 74 5.23 14.29 -1.96
N ALA A 75 4.38 14.77 -2.86
CA ALA A 75 3.12 15.46 -2.53
C ALA A 75 2.22 14.56 -1.66
N TRP A 76 2.07 13.29 -2.03
CA TRP A 76 1.33 12.29 -1.27
C TRP A 76 1.88 12.15 0.17
N GLY A 77 3.21 12.10 0.31
CA GLY A 77 3.87 12.02 1.61
C GLY A 77 3.59 13.22 2.52
N TRP A 78 3.45 14.41 1.94
CA TRP A 78 3.10 15.63 2.67
C TRP A 78 1.61 15.71 3.02
N MET A 79 0.71 15.43 2.07
CA MET A 79 -0.74 15.52 2.27
C MET A 79 -1.27 14.49 3.25
N PHE A 80 -0.87 13.22 3.08
CA PHE A 80 -1.46 12.10 3.83
C PHE A 80 -0.59 11.62 4.98
N GLY A 81 0.69 11.99 4.97
CA GLY A 81 1.62 11.71 6.03
C GLY A 81 2.17 10.29 6.06
N VAL A 82 3.50 10.18 6.15
CA VAL A 82 4.20 8.90 6.34
C VAL A 82 4.29 8.57 7.83
N GLU A 83 4.22 7.28 8.19
CA GLU A 83 4.29 6.81 9.58
C GLU A 83 5.53 7.32 10.33
N ARG A 84 5.36 7.61 11.62
CA ARG A 84 6.39 8.09 12.58
C ARG A 84 7.58 7.13 12.82
N ARG A 85 7.67 6.00 12.10
CA ARG A 85 8.54 4.86 12.46
C ARG A 85 9.97 4.92 11.91
N VAL A 86 10.32 5.88 11.06
CA VAL A 86 11.60 5.83 10.31
C VAL A 86 12.83 6.06 11.21
N LEU A 87 12.66 6.65 12.40
CA LEU A 87 13.70 6.72 13.44
C LEU A 87 13.39 5.93 14.72
N ALA A 88 12.41 5.02 14.69
CA ALA A 88 12.13 4.21 15.87
C ALA A 88 13.36 3.35 16.22
N PHE A 89 13.95 3.60 17.39
CA PHE A 89 14.97 2.74 17.95
C PHE A 89 14.30 1.49 18.52
N SER A 90 14.88 0.34 18.20
CA SER A 90 14.44 -0.92 18.81
C SER A 90 14.69 -0.88 20.32
N PRO A 91 13.96 -1.70 21.08
CA PRO A 91 14.14 -1.80 22.51
C PRO A 91 15.62 -1.97 22.92
N ALA A 92 16.34 -2.85 22.24
CA ALA A 92 17.76 -3.10 22.51
C ALA A 92 18.64 -1.89 22.17
N GLU A 93 18.41 -1.22 21.04
CA GLU A 93 19.23 -0.06 20.65
C GLU A 93 19.13 1.08 21.67
N VAL A 94 17.94 1.38 22.19
CA VAL A 94 17.82 2.41 23.24
C VAL A 94 18.55 1.98 24.51
N THR A 95 18.41 0.73 24.93
CA THR A 95 19.06 0.23 26.17
C THR A 95 20.59 0.29 26.09
N PHE A 96 21.18 0.02 24.91
CA PHE A 96 22.63 -0.06 24.77
C PHE A 96 23.28 1.19 24.18
N LEU A 97 22.59 1.96 23.33
CA LEU A 97 23.17 3.12 22.64
C LEU A 97 22.93 4.45 23.35
N PHE A 98 21.82 4.60 24.09
CA PHE A 98 21.49 5.86 24.75
C PHE A 98 22.28 6.11 26.05
N PRO A 99 22.60 5.10 26.88
CA PRO A 99 23.48 5.32 28.03
C PRO A 99 24.97 5.36 27.67
N GLY A 100 25.33 5.02 26.42
CA GLY A 100 26.72 5.08 25.96
C GLY A 100 27.18 6.50 25.62
N PRO A 101 28.50 6.75 25.52
CA PRO A 101 29.07 8.06 25.16
C PRO A 101 28.92 8.34 23.65
N VAL A 102 27.70 8.34 23.15
CA VAL A 102 27.36 8.51 21.73
C VAL A 102 26.65 9.83 21.53
N SER A 103 27.21 10.68 20.67
CA SER A 103 26.55 11.93 20.31
C SER A 103 25.26 11.68 19.51
N ARG A 104 24.32 12.61 19.62
CA ARG A 104 23.01 12.56 18.93
C ARG A 104 23.16 12.43 17.42
N ARG A 105 24.06 13.23 16.84
CA ARG A 105 24.44 13.15 15.42
C ARG A 105 24.96 11.74 15.09
N GLY A 106 25.70 11.11 16.00
CA GLY A 106 26.15 9.73 15.87
C GLY A 106 25.00 8.72 15.83
N LEU A 107 23.96 8.87 16.66
CA LEU A 107 22.77 8.00 16.63
C LEU A 107 21.98 8.14 15.34
N ILE A 108 21.80 9.37 14.85
CA ILE A 108 21.14 9.65 13.56
C ILE A 108 21.96 9.03 12.42
N GLN A 109 23.27 9.31 12.36
CA GLN A 109 24.18 8.75 11.35
C GLN A 109 24.18 7.21 11.37
N PHE A 110 24.18 6.60 12.55
CA PHE A 110 24.05 5.15 12.68
C PHE A 110 22.75 4.63 12.05
N LYS A 111 21.62 5.29 12.30
CA LYS A 111 20.32 4.91 11.73
C LYS A 111 20.28 5.10 10.21
N LEU A 112 20.79 6.22 9.71
CA LEU A 112 20.88 6.48 8.28
C LEU A 112 21.82 5.48 7.59
N LEU A 113 22.94 5.10 8.21
CA LEU A 113 23.85 4.08 7.72
C LEU A 113 23.18 2.71 7.69
N ARG A 114 22.48 2.34 8.77
CA ARG A 114 21.76 1.06 8.87
C ARG A 114 20.66 0.94 7.82
N SER A 115 19.99 2.04 7.45
CA SER A 115 18.97 2.02 6.40
C SER A 115 19.55 1.86 4.99
N GLN A 116 20.81 2.29 4.75
CA GLN A 116 21.46 2.14 3.44
C GLN A 116 21.52 0.70 2.96
N LEU A 117 21.74 -0.28 3.84
CA LEU A 117 21.78 -1.69 3.46
C LEU A 117 20.47 -2.15 2.82
N LEU A 118 19.33 -1.73 3.38
CA LEU A 118 18.02 -2.07 2.84
C LEU A 118 17.73 -1.29 1.54
N ILE A 119 18.14 -0.02 1.47
CA ILE A 119 17.96 0.82 0.29
C ILE A 119 18.79 0.30 -0.88
N LEU A 120 20.06 -0.08 -0.65
CA LEU A 120 20.94 -0.65 -1.65
C LEU A 120 20.41 -2.00 -2.15
N PHE A 121 19.92 -2.85 -1.24
CA PHE A 121 19.25 -4.09 -1.62
C PHE A 121 18.02 -3.85 -2.49
N ASN A 122 17.17 -2.87 -2.13
CA ASN A 122 16.04 -2.46 -2.96
C ASN A 122 16.48 -1.91 -4.32
N ALA A 123 17.57 -1.12 -4.37
CA ALA A 123 18.11 -0.59 -5.61
C ALA A 123 18.59 -1.70 -6.55
N LEU A 124 19.20 -2.75 -6.01
CA LEU A 124 19.59 -3.94 -6.77
C LEU A 124 18.36 -4.66 -7.36
N ILE A 125 17.32 -4.90 -6.54
CA ILE A 125 16.06 -5.52 -7.01
C ILE A 125 15.42 -4.68 -8.12
N TRP A 126 15.27 -3.37 -7.90
CA TRP A 126 14.68 -2.48 -8.90
C TRP A 126 15.51 -2.45 -10.18
N THR A 127 16.83 -2.52 -10.09
CA THR A 127 17.69 -2.62 -11.28
C THR A 127 17.43 -3.92 -12.05
N LEU A 128 17.28 -5.05 -11.36
CA LEU A 128 16.97 -6.34 -12.00
C LEU A 128 15.58 -6.33 -12.68
N ILE A 129 14.62 -5.64 -12.09
CA ILE A 129 13.28 -5.45 -12.67
C ILE A 129 13.34 -4.50 -13.87
N LEU A 130 14.11 -3.41 -13.78
CA LEU A 130 14.22 -2.38 -14.82
C LEU A 130 15.23 -2.73 -15.93
N SER A 131 16.15 -3.69 -15.71
CA SER A 131 17.10 -4.16 -16.73
C SER A 131 16.43 -4.86 -17.91
N ARG A 132 15.13 -5.15 -17.79
CA ARG A 132 14.26 -5.68 -18.85
C ARG A 132 14.18 -4.75 -20.05
N GLU A 133 14.23 -3.45 -19.80
CA GLU A 133 14.25 -2.44 -20.84
C GLU A 133 15.71 -2.03 -21.06
N ARG A 134 16.23 -2.25 -22.28
CA ARG A 134 17.62 -1.91 -22.65
C ARG A 134 17.80 -0.39 -22.79
N PHE A 135 17.38 0.38 -21.79
CA PHE A 135 17.47 1.84 -21.77
C PHE A 135 18.70 2.34 -21.01
N GLY A 136 19.62 2.99 -21.70
CA GLY A 136 20.74 3.71 -21.08
C GLY A 136 21.87 2.82 -20.53
N VAL A 137 22.64 3.39 -19.60
CA VAL A 137 23.91 2.87 -19.06
C VAL A 137 23.89 1.44 -18.49
N SER A 138 25.11 0.89 -18.30
CA SER A 138 25.40 -0.39 -17.64
C SER A 138 24.53 -0.64 -16.39
N PRO A 139 24.04 -1.87 -16.15
CA PRO A 139 23.22 -2.21 -14.99
C PRO A 139 23.80 -1.72 -13.65
N TRP A 140 25.12 -1.79 -13.48
CA TRP A 140 25.78 -1.33 -12.25
C TRP A 140 25.64 0.17 -12.01
N LEU A 141 25.69 0.98 -13.07
CA LEU A 141 25.48 2.43 -12.96
C LEU A 141 24.01 2.75 -12.63
N ARG A 142 23.07 1.94 -13.13
CA ARG A 142 21.65 2.05 -12.75
C ARG A 142 21.44 1.74 -11.26
N VAL A 143 22.12 0.74 -10.70
CA VAL A 143 22.07 0.46 -9.24
C VAL A 143 22.44 1.72 -8.45
N VAL A 144 23.51 2.40 -8.86
CA VAL A 144 23.96 3.63 -8.19
C VAL A 144 22.92 4.76 -8.35
N SER A 145 22.39 4.97 -9.56
CA SER A 145 21.33 5.96 -9.81
C SER A 145 20.09 5.72 -8.94
N ILE A 146 19.59 4.48 -8.91
CA ILE A 146 18.42 4.10 -8.09
C ILE A 146 18.73 4.24 -6.61
N TRP A 147 19.94 3.86 -6.18
CA TRP A 147 20.35 4.01 -4.79
C TRP A 147 20.36 5.47 -4.36
N VAL A 148 20.92 6.39 -5.17
CA VAL A 148 20.86 7.84 -4.91
C VAL A 148 19.41 8.33 -4.84
N LEU A 149 18.58 7.96 -5.82
CA LEU A 149 17.16 8.32 -5.86
C LEU A 149 16.40 7.88 -4.60
N LEU A 150 16.48 6.59 -4.25
CA LEU A 150 15.78 6.02 -3.10
C LEU A 150 16.31 6.57 -1.77
N THR A 151 17.60 6.87 -1.68
CA THR A 151 18.21 7.48 -0.49
C THR A 151 17.72 8.91 -0.31
N THR A 152 17.70 9.72 -1.37
CA THR A 152 17.14 11.08 -1.35
C THR A 152 15.67 11.06 -0.93
N LEU A 153 14.87 10.16 -1.49
CA LEU A 153 13.45 10.01 -1.11
C LEU A 153 13.29 9.57 0.35
N SER A 154 14.15 8.67 0.85
CA SER A 154 14.16 8.25 2.25
C SER A 154 14.46 9.41 3.19
N PHE A 155 15.47 10.23 2.87
CA PHE A 155 15.83 11.41 3.65
C PHE A 155 14.75 12.49 3.57
N HIS A 156 14.12 12.66 2.41
CA HIS A 156 13.00 13.57 2.25
C HIS A 156 11.83 13.21 3.16
N ARG A 157 11.42 11.94 3.18
CA ARG A 157 10.35 11.43 4.06
C ARG A 157 10.68 11.63 5.54
N LEU A 158 11.95 11.45 5.92
CA LEU A 158 12.44 11.70 7.27
C LEU A 158 12.33 13.18 7.65
N GLY A 159 12.91 14.07 6.83
CA GLY A 159 12.86 15.52 7.09
C GLY A 159 11.44 16.07 7.12
N ALA A 160 10.59 15.65 6.17
CA ALA A 160 9.18 16.04 6.13
C ALA A 160 8.43 15.61 7.40
N SER A 161 8.75 14.43 7.95
CA SER A 161 8.17 13.97 9.21
C SER A 161 8.56 14.86 10.39
N PHE A 162 9.81 15.34 10.46
CA PHE A 162 10.25 16.26 11.52
C PHE A 162 9.56 17.62 11.45
N VAL A 163 9.42 18.18 10.24
CA VAL A 163 8.71 19.44 10.04
C VAL A 163 7.25 19.32 10.49
N ARG A 164 6.57 18.23 10.10
CA ARG A 164 5.18 18.00 10.48
C ARG A 164 5.00 17.81 11.99
N THR A 165 5.87 17.05 12.65
CA THR A 165 5.84 16.86 14.11
C THR A 165 6.07 18.19 14.83
N SER A 166 7.08 18.95 14.41
CA SER A 166 7.39 20.27 14.99
C SER A 166 6.22 21.25 14.84
N LEU A 167 5.56 21.30 13.68
CA LEU A 167 4.37 22.15 13.45
C LEU A 167 3.17 21.73 14.31
N ALA A 168 2.97 20.43 14.50
CA ALA A 168 1.87 19.91 15.32
C ALA A 168 2.06 20.21 16.82
N GLU A 169 3.30 20.23 17.31
CA GLU A 169 3.61 20.40 18.73
C GLU A 169 3.85 21.86 19.14
N HIS A 170 4.44 22.69 18.26
CA HIS A 170 4.84 24.07 18.61
C HIS A 170 3.89 25.18 18.09
N GLY A 171 2.82 24.82 17.38
CA GLY A 171 1.75 25.74 16.96
C GLY A 171 2.25 27.08 16.38
N ARG A 172 1.80 28.21 16.95
CA ARG A 172 2.10 29.58 16.48
C ARG A 172 3.57 30.00 16.60
N LEU A 173 4.32 29.46 17.57
CA LEU A 173 5.75 29.78 17.78
C LEU A 173 6.65 29.04 16.78
N GLY A 174 6.25 27.81 16.39
CA GLY A 174 6.89 27.06 15.30
C GLY A 174 6.65 27.67 13.92
N LEU A 175 5.52 28.36 13.74
CA LEU A 175 5.17 29.05 12.49
C LEU A 175 6.13 30.23 12.20
N ARG A 176 6.45 31.03 13.23
CA ARG A 176 7.32 32.23 13.10
C ARG A 176 8.76 31.90 12.68
N HIS A 177 9.32 30.80 13.18
CA HIS A 177 10.67 30.36 12.82
C HIS A 177 10.75 29.67 11.45
N ARG A 178 9.60 29.38 10.82
CA ARG A 178 9.50 28.63 9.56
C ARG A 178 8.71 29.36 8.48
N VAL A 179 8.46 30.66 8.64
CA VAL A 179 7.68 31.48 7.68
C VAL A 179 8.26 31.39 6.28
N VAL A 180 9.59 31.47 6.14
CA VAL A 180 10.25 31.36 4.83
C VAL A 180 10.00 29.99 4.19
N SER A 181 10.13 28.90 4.94
CA SER A 181 9.89 27.54 4.43
C SER A 181 8.42 27.29 4.08
N LEU A 182 7.50 27.84 4.88
CA LEU A 182 6.05 27.76 4.62
C LEU A 182 5.63 28.64 3.44
N ALA A 183 6.25 29.81 3.29
CA ALA A 183 6.04 30.69 2.14
C ALA A 183 6.53 30.02 0.86
N VAL A 184 7.74 29.46 0.85
CA VAL A 184 8.26 28.69 -0.31
C VAL A 184 7.36 27.52 -0.65
N LEU A 185 6.92 26.74 0.35
CA LEU A 185 5.97 25.65 0.14
C LEU A 185 4.64 26.16 -0.43
N GLY A 186 4.10 27.25 0.13
CA GLY A 186 2.88 27.89 -0.35
C GLY A 186 3.00 28.37 -1.79
N THR A 187 4.09 29.05 -2.14
CA THR A 187 4.38 29.50 -3.52
C THR A 187 4.49 28.32 -4.48
N VAL A 188 5.18 27.25 -4.09
CA VAL A 188 5.28 26.02 -4.91
C VAL A 188 3.92 25.38 -5.10
N LEU A 189 3.08 25.32 -4.07
CA LEU A 189 1.73 24.78 -4.16
C LEU A 189 0.85 25.64 -5.06
N ILE A 190 0.89 26.97 -4.92
CA ILE A 190 0.14 27.92 -5.76
C ILE A 190 0.57 27.77 -7.22
N ALA A 191 1.89 27.77 -7.48
CA ALA A 191 2.45 27.58 -8.81
C ALA A 191 2.04 26.23 -9.43
N LEU A 192 2.03 25.16 -8.62
CA LEU A 192 1.58 23.83 -9.05
C LEU A 192 0.08 23.83 -9.39
N THR A 193 -0.76 24.39 -8.52
CA THR A 193 -2.21 24.48 -8.77
C THR A 193 -2.53 25.35 -9.99
N TRP A 194 -1.80 26.44 -10.17
CA TRP A 194 -1.94 27.32 -11.32
C TRP A 194 -1.53 26.61 -12.61
N SER A 195 -0.36 25.95 -12.60
CA SER A 195 0.13 25.18 -13.75
C SER A 195 -0.81 24.03 -14.13
N ILE A 196 -1.40 23.34 -13.15
CA ILE A 196 -2.41 22.31 -13.41
C ILE A 196 -3.67 22.94 -14.01
N GLY A 197 -4.16 24.04 -13.44
CA GLY A 197 -5.35 24.73 -13.94
C GLY A 197 -5.19 25.24 -15.36
N GLU A 198 -4.00 25.69 -15.75
CA GLU A 198 -3.71 26.15 -17.11
C GLU A 198 -3.53 24.99 -18.10
N ALA A 199 -3.00 23.86 -17.66
CA ALA A 199 -2.82 22.68 -18.49
C ALA A 199 -4.14 21.91 -18.70
N LEU A 200 -5.05 21.94 -17.74
CA LEU A 200 -6.25 21.10 -17.71
C LEU A 200 -7.14 21.24 -18.96
N PRO A 201 -7.47 22.45 -19.46
CA PRO A 201 -8.28 22.58 -20.68
C PRO A 201 -7.59 21.99 -21.91
N ARG A 202 -6.28 22.26 -22.07
CA ARG A 202 -5.50 21.73 -23.21
C ARG A 202 -5.37 20.20 -23.18
N LEU A 203 -5.34 19.61 -21.99
CA LEU A 203 -5.30 18.17 -21.80
C LEU A 203 -6.67 17.51 -21.99
N ALA A 204 -7.75 18.24 -21.70
CA ALA A 204 -9.12 17.82 -21.96
C ALA A 204 -9.43 17.84 -23.47
N ASP A 205 -8.96 18.87 -24.18
CA ASP A 205 -9.13 19.03 -25.63
C ASP A 205 -8.24 18.10 -26.49
N ALA A 206 -7.33 17.32 -25.85
CA ALA A 206 -6.43 16.44 -26.57
C ALA A 206 -7.17 15.22 -27.13
N ASP A 207 -7.12 15.05 -28.47
CA ASP A 207 -7.86 14.02 -29.22
C ASP A 207 -7.55 12.59 -28.75
N ALA A 208 -8.58 11.91 -28.24
CA ALA A 208 -8.54 10.56 -27.65
C ALA A 208 -8.40 9.44 -28.69
N ARG A 209 -8.48 9.72 -30.00
CA ARG A 209 -8.37 8.67 -31.04
C ARG A 209 -6.98 8.05 -31.12
N THR A 210 -5.97 8.68 -30.52
CA THR A 210 -4.63 8.11 -30.38
C THR A 210 -4.13 8.23 -28.94
N PRO A 211 -3.68 7.14 -28.29
CA PRO A 211 -3.03 7.18 -26.97
C PRO A 211 -1.84 8.16 -26.89
N PHE A 212 -1.26 8.50 -28.03
CA PHE A 212 -0.16 9.45 -28.18
C PHE A 212 -0.59 10.93 -28.18
N GLY A 213 -1.86 11.24 -28.47
CA GLY A 213 -2.41 12.61 -28.44
C GLY A 213 -2.42 13.20 -27.02
N PHE A 214 -2.91 12.44 -26.05
CA PHE A 214 -2.85 12.84 -24.63
C PHE A 214 -1.41 12.99 -24.13
N LEU A 215 -0.56 12.01 -24.46
CA LEU A 215 0.83 12.03 -24.05
C LEU A 215 1.53 13.26 -24.61
N SER A 216 1.40 13.54 -25.92
CA SER A 216 1.99 14.73 -26.55
C SER A 216 1.50 16.04 -25.90
N ALA A 217 0.20 16.20 -25.67
CA ALA A 217 -0.34 17.36 -24.95
C ALA A 217 0.22 17.50 -23.52
N LEU A 218 0.41 16.38 -22.82
CA LEU A 218 1.08 16.36 -21.51
C LEU A 218 2.55 16.76 -21.60
N GLY A 219 3.25 16.32 -22.65
CA GLY A 219 4.63 16.72 -22.93
C GLY A 219 4.76 18.22 -23.18
N GLU A 220 3.86 18.78 -23.99
CA GLU A 220 3.80 20.22 -24.28
C GLU A 220 3.49 21.05 -23.04
N ALA A 221 2.47 20.66 -22.27
CA ALA A 221 2.15 21.31 -21.00
C ALA A 221 3.34 21.25 -20.03
N ALA A 222 4.00 20.09 -19.92
CA ALA A 222 5.16 19.92 -19.06
C ALA A 222 6.43 20.64 -19.56
N ALA A 223 6.48 21.04 -20.84
CA ALA A 223 7.57 21.81 -21.42
C ALA A 223 7.46 23.32 -21.15
N GLN A 224 6.32 23.80 -20.62
CA GLN A 224 6.18 25.21 -20.24
C GLN A 224 7.17 25.60 -19.13
N PRO A 225 7.59 26.88 -19.04
CA PRO A 225 8.63 27.31 -18.11
C PRO A 225 8.33 26.99 -16.64
N LEU A 226 7.09 27.21 -16.20
CA LEU A 226 6.67 26.99 -14.83
C LEU A 226 6.66 25.50 -14.43
N PRO A 227 5.95 24.59 -15.13
CA PRO A 227 6.00 23.16 -14.82
C PRO A 227 7.39 22.56 -15.03
N THR A 228 8.20 23.06 -15.98
CA THR A 228 9.61 22.65 -16.10
C THR A 228 10.39 23.00 -14.84
N ALA A 229 10.25 24.23 -14.31
CA ALA A 229 10.90 24.64 -13.08
C ALA A 229 10.44 23.82 -11.86
N LEU A 230 9.14 23.54 -11.75
CA LEU A 230 8.57 22.74 -10.66
C LEU A 230 9.01 21.27 -10.70
N THR A 231 9.09 20.69 -11.90
CA THR A 231 9.50 19.29 -12.08
C THR A 231 11.02 19.10 -12.10
N TYR A 232 11.80 20.17 -12.26
CA TYR A 232 13.26 20.15 -12.37
C TYR A 232 13.98 19.33 -11.28
N PRO A 233 13.74 19.51 -9.96
CA PRO A 233 14.44 18.72 -8.94
C PRO A 233 14.13 17.22 -9.03
N PHE A 234 12.97 16.85 -9.54
CA PHE A 234 12.57 15.46 -9.76
C PHE A 234 13.22 14.89 -11.03
N ARG A 235 13.28 15.69 -12.10
CA ARG A 235 14.00 15.36 -13.33
C ARG A 235 15.49 15.10 -13.05
N LEU A 236 16.13 15.89 -12.19
CA LEU A 236 17.51 15.67 -11.76
C LEU A 236 17.74 14.28 -11.14
N MET A 237 16.75 13.72 -10.45
CA MET A 237 16.85 12.36 -9.88
C MET A 237 16.66 11.25 -10.92
N ILE A 238 15.93 11.53 -12.02
CA ILE A 238 15.61 10.52 -13.04
C ILE A 238 16.65 10.50 -14.16
N ARG A 239 17.23 11.64 -14.56
CA ARG A 239 18.24 11.74 -15.63
C ARG A 239 19.39 10.73 -15.55
N PRO A 240 19.95 10.40 -14.37
CA PRO A 240 20.98 9.36 -14.27
C PRO A 240 20.51 7.95 -14.64
N LEU A 241 19.20 7.70 -14.73
CA LEU A 241 18.64 6.41 -15.14
C LEU A 241 18.51 6.31 -16.66
N THR A 242 18.31 7.44 -17.34
CA THR A 242 18.11 7.53 -18.79
C THR A 242 19.38 7.87 -19.57
N ALA A 243 20.49 8.12 -18.88
CA ALA A 243 21.74 8.54 -19.51
C ALA A 243 22.23 7.52 -20.57
N PRO A 244 22.59 7.98 -21.79
CA PRO A 244 23.00 7.09 -22.88
C PRO A 244 24.46 6.61 -22.77
N SER A 245 25.31 7.33 -22.03
CA SER A 245 26.74 7.04 -21.90
C SER A 245 27.24 7.27 -20.48
N VAL A 246 28.40 6.72 -20.14
CA VAL A 246 29.03 6.92 -18.82
C VAL A 246 29.36 8.39 -18.55
N ALA A 247 29.80 9.13 -19.57
CA ALA A 247 30.09 10.56 -19.45
C ALA A 247 28.81 11.37 -19.18
N ALA A 248 27.73 11.11 -19.93
CA ALA A 248 26.43 11.74 -19.70
C ALA A 248 25.86 11.36 -18.32
N TRP A 249 26.11 10.12 -17.87
CA TRP A 249 25.71 9.64 -16.55
C TRP A 249 26.44 10.39 -15.43
N LEU A 250 27.76 10.60 -15.54
CA LEU A 250 28.52 11.38 -14.56
C LEU A 250 28.00 12.82 -14.44
N GLN A 251 27.70 13.45 -15.59
CA GLN A 251 27.14 14.80 -15.63
C GLN A 251 25.74 14.86 -15.00
N ALA A 252 24.90 13.85 -15.25
CA ALA A 252 23.57 13.77 -14.65
C ALA A 252 23.61 13.42 -13.16
N LEU A 253 24.57 12.62 -12.72
CA LEU A 253 24.66 12.13 -11.35
C LEU A 253 25.09 13.23 -10.37
N TRP A 254 25.99 14.12 -10.76
CA TRP A 254 26.51 15.15 -9.85
C TRP A 254 25.41 16.05 -9.26
N PRO A 255 24.49 16.64 -10.05
CA PRO A 255 23.34 17.37 -9.50
C PRO A 255 22.46 16.51 -8.58
N ALA A 256 22.32 15.22 -8.88
CA ALA A 256 21.55 14.31 -8.06
C ALA A 256 22.19 14.06 -6.68
N LEU A 257 23.52 13.93 -6.66
CA LEU A 257 24.30 13.83 -5.42
C LEU A 257 24.24 15.12 -4.60
N VAL A 258 24.27 16.29 -5.24
CA VAL A 258 24.09 17.57 -4.54
C VAL A 258 22.74 17.61 -3.84
N LEU A 259 21.65 17.21 -4.52
CA LEU A 259 20.32 17.12 -3.91
C LEU A 259 20.27 16.12 -2.75
N LEU A 260 20.92 14.95 -2.89
CA LEU A 260 21.06 13.97 -1.80
C LEU A 260 21.77 14.58 -0.58
N VAL A 261 22.88 15.27 -0.80
CA VAL A 261 23.68 15.91 0.26
C VAL A 261 22.88 17.03 0.95
N LEU A 262 22.13 17.84 0.20
CA LEU A 262 21.23 18.85 0.77
C LEU A 262 20.17 18.22 1.68
N HIS A 263 19.56 17.10 1.26
CA HIS A 263 18.62 16.36 2.09
C HIS A 263 19.28 15.74 3.33
N TYR A 264 20.51 15.23 3.20
CA TYR A 264 21.28 14.74 4.33
C TYR A 264 21.54 15.86 5.36
N ILE A 265 22.02 17.02 4.92
CA ILE A 265 22.28 18.18 5.78
C ILE A 265 20.99 18.63 6.46
N TRP A 266 19.87 18.68 5.72
CA TRP A 266 18.57 19.04 6.27
C TRP A 266 18.12 18.08 7.39
N VAL A 267 18.24 16.76 7.18
CA VAL A 267 17.88 15.75 8.17
C VAL A 267 18.76 15.84 9.41
N VAL A 268 20.07 15.98 9.25
CA VAL A 268 21.03 16.04 10.37
C VAL A 268 20.92 17.34 11.15
N ARG A 269 20.50 18.46 10.54
CA ARG A 269 20.31 19.76 11.22
C ARG A 269 18.95 19.92 11.91
N SER A 270 18.00 19.02 11.69
CA SER A 270 16.62 19.13 12.24
C SER A 270 16.51 18.70 13.72
N ASP A 271 17.49 19.06 14.53
CA ASP A 271 17.85 18.47 15.85
C ASP A 271 16.71 18.45 16.91
N THR A 272 15.74 19.36 16.89
CA THR A 272 14.71 19.49 17.95
C THR A 272 13.65 18.38 17.94
N ALA A 273 13.21 17.92 16.77
CA ALA A 273 12.17 16.89 16.66
C ALA A 273 12.68 15.47 17.02
N PHE A 274 14.01 15.27 17.00
CA PHE A 274 14.63 14.00 17.40
C PHE A 274 14.60 13.81 18.92
N GLU A 275 14.81 14.88 19.69
CA GLU A 275 14.72 14.85 21.15
C GLU A 275 13.32 14.45 21.62
N GLU A 276 12.28 15.03 21.04
CA GLU A 276 10.88 14.75 21.38
C GLU A 276 10.49 13.32 21.00
N ALA A 277 10.93 12.84 19.83
CA ALA A 277 10.67 11.46 19.41
C ALA A 277 11.41 10.43 20.31
N ALA A 278 12.66 10.71 20.69
CA ALA A 278 13.45 9.88 21.58
C ALA A 278 12.94 9.91 23.04
N ALA A 279 12.50 11.08 23.50
CA ALA A 279 11.88 11.30 24.81
C ALA A 279 10.51 10.61 24.90
N ALA A 280 9.67 10.70 23.86
CA ALA A 280 8.37 10.02 23.82
C ALA A 280 8.51 8.49 23.91
N VAL A 281 9.52 7.89 23.23
CA VAL A 281 9.81 6.45 23.34
C VAL A 281 10.36 6.08 24.73
N SER A 282 11.17 6.96 25.33
CA SER A 282 11.68 6.77 26.69
C SER A 282 10.58 6.89 27.75
N LEU A 283 9.64 7.81 27.56
CA LEU A 283 8.44 8.00 28.39
C LEU A 283 7.51 6.79 28.31
N GLN A 284 7.25 6.25 27.12
CA GLN A 284 6.48 5.00 26.95
C GLN A 284 7.11 3.83 27.70
N ARG A 285 8.45 3.80 27.84
CA ARG A 285 9.15 2.79 28.64
C ARG A 285 9.15 3.05 30.13
N ALA A 286 9.27 4.30 30.56
CA ALA A 286 9.06 4.67 31.94
C ALA A 286 7.65 4.22 32.36
N GLN A 287 6.64 4.57 31.56
CA GLN A 287 5.26 4.13 31.74
C GLN A 287 5.13 2.61 31.72
N ALA A 288 5.64 1.89 30.71
CA ALA A 288 5.53 0.43 30.66
C ALA A 288 6.29 -0.30 31.80
N ARG A 289 7.37 0.27 32.33
CA ARG A 289 8.09 -0.27 33.50
C ARG A 289 7.36 0.04 34.80
N THR A 290 6.76 1.22 34.91
CA THR A 290 5.90 1.60 36.04
C THR A 290 4.61 0.76 36.04
N GLU A 291 3.97 0.56 34.88
CA GLU A 291 2.79 -0.30 34.69
C GLU A 291 3.10 -1.77 35.08
N ARG A 292 4.30 -2.27 34.77
CA ARG A 292 4.75 -3.62 35.19
C ARG A 292 5.03 -3.73 36.69
N ARG A 293 5.35 -2.64 37.37
CA ARG A 293 5.67 -2.61 38.81
C ARG A 293 4.46 -2.24 39.68
N ALA A 294 3.52 -1.46 39.17
CA ALA A 294 2.42 -0.87 39.96
C ALA A 294 1.06 -1.56 39.78
N GLY A 295 0.97 -2.62 38.97
CA GLY A 295 -0.33 -3.18 38.57
C GLY A 295 -1.09 -2.28 37.60
N PRO A 296 -2.27 -2.70 37.11
CA PRO A 296 -2.99 -1.98 36.06
C PRO A 296 -3.56 -0.65 36.58
N THR A 297 -2.82 0.44 36.42
CA THR A 297 -3.34 1.79 36.60
C THR A 297 -4.30 2.13 35.46
N PRO A 298 -5.49 2.71 35.73
CA PRO A 298 -6.39 3.17 34.69
C PRO A 298 -5.69 4.27 33.88
N ARG A 299 -5.52 4.02 32.58
CA ARG A 299 -4.95 5.00 31.66
C ARG A 299 -5.76 6.30 31.73
N ALA A 300 -5.09 7.44 31.85
CA ALA A 300 -5.66 8.70 31.40
C ALA A 300 -6.01 8.51 29.93
N GLY A 301 -7.31 8.38 29.64
CA GLY A 301 -7.79 7.96 28.33
C GLY A 301 -7.22 8.87 27.26
N ALA A 302 -6.40 8.31 26.37
CA ALA A 302 -6.13 8.96 25.09
C ALA A 302 -7.49 9.37 24.54
N ARG A 303 -7.69 10.65 24.18
CA ARG A 303 -8.99 11.17 23.70
C ARG A 303 -9.56 10.20 22.66
N VAL A 304 -10.48 9.34 23.10
CA VAL A 304 -11.05 8.31 22.24
C VAL A 304 -12.08 9.05 21.41
N THR A 305 -11.78 9.22 20.13
CA THR A 305 -12.77 9.74 19.18
C THR A 305 -14.01 8.85 19.24
N ALA A 306 -15.17 9.50 19.37
CA ALA A 306 -16.45 8.83 19.35
C ALA A 306 -16.54 7.92 18.11
N PRO A 307 -17.00 6.68 18.25
CA PRO A 307 -17.18 5.79 17.11
C PRO A 307 -18.23 6.39 16.15
N LEU A 308 -18.03 6.19 14.85
CA LEU A 308 -18.97 6.70 13.82
C LEU A 308 -20.39 6.14 13.99
N PHE A 309 -20.51 4.92 14.49
CA PHE A 309 -21.78 4.27 14.81
C PHE A 309 -21.71 3.66 16.20
N ARG A 310 -22.72 3.95 17.04
CA ARG A 310 -22.80 3.44 18.41
C ARG A 310 -23.29 1.99 18.39
N LEU A 311 -22.65 1.13 19.16
CA LEU A 311 -23.11 -0.24 19.36
C LEU A 311 -24.30 -0.26 20.32
N SER A 312 -25.40 -0.90 19.92
CA SER A 312 -26.53 -1.15 20.82
C SER A 312 -26.11 -2.14 21.93
N PRO A 313 -26.49 -1.90 23.20
CA PRO A 313 -26.26 -2.86 24.29
C PRO A 313 -26.97 -4.21 24.11
N ARG A 314 -27.98 -4.28 23.22
CA ARG A 314 -28.72 -5.50 22.87
C ARG A 314 -28.55 -5.80 21.39
N GLY A 315 -28.33 -7.06 21.03
CA GLY A 315 -28.24 -7.51 19.65
C GLY A 315 -27.47 -8.83 19.51
N TRP A 316 -27.12 -9.16 18.27
CA TRP A 316 -26.27 -10.32 17.97
C TRP A 316 -24.90 -10.15 18.63
N PRO A 317 -24.49 -11.01 19.59
CA PRO A 317 -23.26 -10.80 20.37
C PRO A 317 -21.98 -10.75 19.51
N ALA A 318 -21.90 -11.59 18.48
CA ALA A 318 -20.80 -11.57 17.52
C ALA A 318 -20.77 -10.28 16.68
N GLY A 319 -21.88 -9.55 16.60
CA GLY A 319 -21.95 -8.20 16.04
C GLY A 319 -21.03 -7.20 16.76
N ALA A 320 -20.70 -7.42 18.04
CA ALA A 320 -19.73 -6.61 18.77
C ALA A 320 -18.30 -6.78 18.21
N ILE A 321 -17.95 -7.98 17.73
CA ILE A 321 -16.66 -8.28 17.10
C ILE A 321 -16.59 -7.59 15.72
N LEU A 322 -17.66 -7.71 14.93
CA LEU A 322 -17.82 -7.00 13.66
C LEU A 322 -17.66 -5.49 13.87
N TRP A 323 -18.39 -4.93 14.85
CA TRP A 323 -18.32 -3.52 15.22
C TRP A 323 -16.90 -3.09 15.63
N LYS A 324 -16.24 -3.87 16.50
CA LYS A 324 -14.85 -3.63 16.93
C LYS A 324 -13.93 -3.50 15.72
N ASN A 325 -14.00 -4.42 14.76
CA ASN A 325 -13.14 -4.43 13.59
C ASN A 325 -13.44 -3.28 12.62
N LEU A 326 -14.71 -2.95 12.39
CA LEU A 326 -15.09 -1.81 11.54
C LEU A 326 -14.66 -0.47 12.18
N VAL A 327 -14.83 -0.33 13.50
CA VAL A 327 -14.40 0.87 14.23
C VAL A 327 -12.88 0.98 14.28
N ALA A 328 -12.14 -0.14 14.35
CA ALA A 328 -10.69 -0.13 14.28
C ALA A 328 -10.16 0.47 12.95
N VAL A 329 -10.81 0.15 11.83
CA VAL A 329 -10.46 0.70 10.52
C VAL A 329 -10.76 2.20 10.46
N THR A 330 -11.94 2.62 10.92
CA THR A 330 -12.35 4.04 10.90
C THR A 330 -11.55 4.94 11.84
N ARG A 331 -10.99 4.38 12.92
CA ARG A 331 -10.09 5.10 13.83
C ARG A 331 -8.67 5.25 13.30
N THR A 332 -8.30 4.55 12.23
CA THR A 332 -6.98 4.70 11.63
C THR A 332 -6.96 5.95 10.74
N GLN A 333 -6.02 6.89 10.95
CA GLN A 333 -5.93 8.11 10.13
C GLN A 333 -5.84 7.86 8.63
N ARG A 334 -5.37 6.66 8.23
CA ARG A 334 -5.32 6.20 6.85
C ARG A 334 -6.69 6.09 6.20
N LEU A 335 -7.73 5.62 6.91
CA LEU A 335 -9.05 5.45 6.29
C LEU A 335 -9.66 6.81 5.95
N ARG A 336 -9.60 7.78 6.87
CA ARG A 336 -10.08 9.14 6.61
C ARG A 336 -9.45 9.72 5.34
N ASN A 337 -8.14 9.55 5.20
CA ASN A 337 -7.40 10.02 4.04
C ASN A 337 -7.83 9.32 2.74
N VAL A 338 -8.04 8.00 2.79
CA VAL A 338 -8.56 7.23 1.64
C VAL A 338 -9.97 7.69 1.27
N VAL A 339 -10.88 7.83 2.23
CA VAL A 339 -12.26 8.27 1.97
C VAL A 339 -12.29 9.67 1.37
N ILE A 340 -11.50 10.61 1.89
CA ILE A 340 -11.39 11.97 1.33
C ILE A 340 -10.83 11.91 -0.10
N ALA A 341 -9.79 11.10 -0.35
CA ALA A 341 -9.21 10.97 -1.68
C ALA A 341 -10.20 10.35 -2.68
N MET A 342 -10.97 9.34 -2.26
CA MET A 342 -12.01 8.73 -3.10
C MET A 342 -13.17 9.69 -3.37
N ALA A 343 -13.62 10.44 -2.36
CA ALA A 343 -14.67 11.44 -2.52
C ALA A 343 -14.25 12.60 -3.44
N ALA A 344 -13.04 13.14 -3.23
CA ALA A 344 -12.48 14.16 -4.10
C ALA A 344 -12.30 13.63 -5.53
N GLY A 345 -11.79 12.41 -5.68
CA GLY A 345 -11.68 11.73 -6.97
C GLY A 345 -13.03 11.59 -7.66
N ALA A 346 -14.07 11.15 -6.94
CA ALA A 346 -15.42 11.04 -7.48
C ALA A 346 -15.97 12.38 -7.97
N VAL A 347 -15.80 13.46 -7.18
CA VAL A 347 -16.26 14.81 -7.55
C VAL A 347 -15.53 15.32 -8.79
N ILE A 348 -14.20 15.22 -8.82
CA ILE A 348 -13.38 15.66 -9.95
C ILE A 348 -13.75 14.89 -11.21
N VAL A 349 -13.81 13.55 -11.12
CA VAL A 349 -14.12 12.69 -12.26
C VAL A 349 -15.53 12.95 -12.79
N THR A 350 -16.52 13.15 -11.90
CA THR A 350 -17.89 13.48 -12.32
C THR A 350 -17.94 14.83 -13.01
N ALA A 351 -17.24 15.84 -12.49
CA ALA A 351 -17.18 17.16 -13.13
C ALA A 351 -16.57 17.09 -14.53
N LEU A 352 -15.51 16.29 -14.70
CA LEU A 352 -14.86 16.07 -16.00
C LEU A 352 -15.68 15.16 -16.94
N SER A 353 -16.63 14.36 -16.42
CA SER A 353 -17.42 13.41 -17.23
C SER A 353 -18.51 14.05 -18.09
N PHE A 354 -18.85 15.32 -17.84
CA PHE A 354 -19.85 16.05 -18.62
C PHE A 354 -19.34 16.49 -20.00
N GLU A 355 -18.03 16.35 -20.24
CA GLU A 355 -17.44 16.52 -21.57
C GLU A 355 -17.61 15.20 -22.36
N PRO A 356 -18.35 15.20 -23.49
CA PRO A 356 -18.69 13.97 -24.22
C PRO A 356 -17.50 13.10 -24.65
N GLU A 357 -16.30 13.69 -24.74
CA GLU A 357 -15.03 13.06 -25.15
C GLU A 357 -13.89 13.38 -24.15
N GLY A 358 -14.19 13.56 -22.87
CA GLY A 358 -13.20 13.95 -21.85
C GLY A 358 -12.13 12.89 -21.55
N THR A 359 -10.96 13.00 -22.18
CA THR A 359 -9.81 12.06 -22.08
C THR A 359 -9.37 11.77 -20.63
N LEU A 360 -9.37 12.79 -19.77
CA LEU A 360 -8.96 12.66 -18.37
C LEU A 360 -9.96 11.84 -17.54
N ALA A 361 -11.25 11.97 -17.82
CA ALA A 361 -12.28 11.17 -17.17
C ALA A 361 -12.13 9.70 -17.60
N GLU A 362 -11.91 9.42 -18.89
CA GLU A 362 -11.71 8.06 -19.38
C GLU A 362 -10.52 7.35 -18.72
N LEU A 363 -9.36 8.02 -18.64
CA LEU A 363 -8.17 7.46 -18.00
C LEU A 363 -8.40 7.19 -16.51
N ALA A 364 -9.04 8.12 -15.80
CA ALA A 364 -9.39 7.94 -14.40
C ALA A 364 -10.39 6.78 -14.21
N GLY A 365 -11.35 6.65 -15.13
CA GLY A 365 -12.35 5.59 -15.15
C GLY A 365 -11.73 4.21 -15.32
N TRP A 366 -10.88 4.04 -16.33
CA TRP A 366 -10.15 2.79 -16.55
C TRP A 366 -9.24 2.45 -15.38
N PHE A 367 -8.51 3.44 -14.85
CA PHE A 367 -7.68 3.22 -13.68
C PHE A 367 -8.50 2.73 -12.48
N ALA A 368 -9.66 3.34 -12.21
CA ALA A 368 -10.54 2.93 -11.12
C ALA A 368 -11.09 1.50 -11.31
N VAL A 369 -11.55 1.15 -12.52
CA VAL A 369 -12.07 -0.19 -12.85
C VAL A 369 -10.97 -1.25 -12.76
N THR A 370 -9.80 -1.01 -13.36
CA THR A 370 -8.65 -1.92 -13.29
C THR A 370 -8.21 -2.13 -11.84
N TRP A 371 -8.19 -1.07 -11.03
CA TRP A 371 -7.81 -1.19 -9.63
C TRP A 371 -8.86 -1.92 -8.80
N ALA A 372 -10.16 -1.70 -9.06
CA ALA A 372 -11.24 -2.47 -8.44
C ALA A 372 -11.11 -3.97 -8.76
N ALA A 373 -10.82 -4.32 -10.01
CA ALA A 373 -10.60 -5.71 -10.43
C ALA A 373 -9.34 -6.31 -9.76
N ALA A 374 -8.22 -5.57 -9.73
CA ALA A 374 -6.99 -6.00 -9.06
C ALA A 374 -7.20 -6.24 -7.56
N LEU A 375 -8.07 -5.45 -6.91
CA LEU A 375 -8.42 -5.61 -5.51
C LEU A 375 -9.18 -6.91 -5.21
N THR A 376 -9.82 -7.57 -6.19
CA THR A 376 -10.44 -8.88 -5.96
C THR A 376 -9.38 -9.93 -5.61
N VAL A 377 -8.19 -9.81 -6.20
CA VAL A 377 -7.07 -10.72 -5.96
C VAL A 377 -6.19 -10.24 -4.81
N ILE A 378 -5.80 -8.97 -4.85
CA ILE A 378 -4.79 -8.40 -3.95
C ILE A 378 -5.43 -7.90 -2.64
N GLY A 379 -6.68 -7.42 -2.69
CA GLY A 379 -7.38 -6.81 -1.57
C GLY A 379 -7.43 -7.66 -0.30
N PRO A 380 -7.77 -8.97 -0.38
CA PRO A 380 -7.82 -9.84 0.80
C PRO A 380 -6.48 -10.00 1.52
N GLN A 381 -5.35 -9.76 0.84
CA GLN A 381 -4.02 -9.78 1.48
C GLN A 381 -3.68 -8.49 2.24
N TRP A 382 -4.28 -7.37 1.84
CA TRP A 382 -3.98 -6.03 2.37
C TRP A 382 -4.97 -5.59 3.46
N VAL A 383 -6.25 -5.88 3.29
CA VAL A 383 -7.29 -5.63 4.30
C VAL A 383 -7.19 -6.70 5.37
N ARG A 384 -6.80 -6.34 6.60
CA ARG A 384 -6.48 -7.26 7.70
C ARG A 384 -7.12 -6.88 9.03
N ASN A 385 -8.34 -6.35 8.99
CA ASN A 385 -9.18 -6.10 10.17
C ASN A 385 -10.06 -7.32 10.46
N ASP A 386 -9.42 -8.48 10.54
CA ASP A 386 -10.01 -9.80 10.73
C ASP A 386 -9.15 -10.64 11.71
N LEU A 387 -9.46 -11.92 11.79
CA LEU A 387 -8.85 -12.88 12.68
C LEU A 387 -7.31 -12.88 12.56
N ARG A 388 -6.72 -12.60 11.39
CA ARG A 388 -5.25 -12.55 11.22
C ARG A 388 -4.58 -11.48 12.09
N GLY A 389 -5.28 -10.38 12.35
CA GLY A 389 -4.84 -9.34 13.27
C GLY A 389 -4.95 -9.76 14.74
N ASP A 390 -5.96 -10.57 15.05
CA ASP A 390 -6.35 -10.92 16.42
C ASP A 390 -5.96 -12.33 16.88
N LEU A 391 -5.39 -13.16 16.02
CA LEU A 391 -4.88 -14.50 16.38
C LEU A 391 -3.85 -14.46 17.50
N LEU A 392 -3.09 -13.37 17.63
CA LEU A 392 -2.17 -13.17 18.77
C LEU A 392 -2.88 -13.00 20.13
N LYS A 393 -4.21 -12.88 20.12
CA LYS A 393 -5.07 -12.77 21.31
C LYS A 393 -6.08 -13.93 21.35
N LEU A 394 -5.70 -15.09 20.80
CA LEU A 394 -6.58 -16.25 20.70
C LEU A 394 -7.20 -16.64 22.06
N ASP A 395 -6.44 -16.60 23.14
CA ASP A 395 -6.93 -16.91 24.50
C ASP A 395 -8.08 -16.00 24.92
N MET A 396 -7.98 -14.71 24.59
CA MET A 396 -9.03 -13.73 24.87
C MET A 396 -10.26 -13.99 24.00
N LEU A 397 -10.09 -14.30 22.71
CA LEU A 397 -11.21 -14.60 21.82
C LEU A 397 -11.94 -15.88 22.25
N ARG A 398 -11.21 -16.90 22.69
CA ARG A 398 -11.78 -18.16 23.20
C ARG A 398 -12.46 -18.01 24.55
N SER A 399 -12.12 -16.99 25.33
CA SER A 399 -12.83 -16.68 26.59
C SER A 399 -14.25 -16.13 26.37
N TYR A 400 -14.60 -15.74 25.15
CA TYR A 400 -15.94 -15.25 24.86
C TYR A 400 -16.96 -16.38 24.81
N PRO A 401 -18.17 -16.21 25.35
CA PRO A 401 -19.22 -17.23 25.36
C PRO A 401 -19.92 -17.32 24.00
N LEU A 402 -19.14 -17.53 22.93
CA LEU A 402 -19.60 -17.58 21.54
C LEU A 402 -19.05 -18.83 20.87
N ARG A 403 -19.86 -19.41 19.97
CA ARG A 403 -19.39 -20.49 19.09
C ARG A 403 -18.30 -19.97 18.16
N GLY A 404 -17.30 -20.80 17.85
CA GLY A 404 -16.19 -20.47 16.97
C GLY A 404 -16.66 -19.96 15.60
N GLY A 405 -17.70 -20.57 15.03
CA GLY A 405 -18.31 -20.13 13.76
C GLY A 405 -18.84 -18.69 13.83
N SER A 406 -19.42 -18.27 14.97
CA SER A 406 -19.89 -16.89 15.19
C SER A 406 -18.75 -15.89 15.30
N ILE A 407 -17.61 -16.30 15.85
CA ILE A 407 -16.40 -15.47 15.90
C ILE A 407 -15.82 -15.34 14.48
N VAL A 408 -15.66 -16.44 13.76
CA VAL A 408 -15.10 -16.47 12.40
C VAL A 408 -15.94 -15.61 11.44
N ILE A 409 -17.27 -15.78 11.42
CA ILE A 409 -18.14 -14.98 10.55
C ILE A 409 -18.04 -13.48 10.86
N ALA A 410 -18.00 -13.08 12.13
CA ALA A 410 -17.92 -11.67 12.51
C ALA A 410 -16.56 -11.05 12.15
N GLU A 411 -15.47 -11.79 12.40
CA GLU A 411 -14.11 -11.38 12.04
C GLU A 411 -13.96 -11.21 10.52
N VAL A 412 -14.42 -12.19 9.75
CA VAL A 412 -14.33 -12.20 8.28
C VAL A 412 -15.24 -11.14 7.65
N SER A 413 -16.48 -11.00 8.13
CA SER A 413 -17.44 -10.02 7.59
C SER A 413 -16.91 -8.60 7.65
N ALA A 414 -16.16 -8.26 8.70
CA ALA A 414 -15.64 -6.90 8.87
C ALA A 414 -14.66 -6.51 7.75
N SER A 415 -13.74 -7.41 7.40
CA SER A 415 -12.79 -7.16 6.32
C SER A 415 -13.43 -7.28 4.95
N ALA A 416 -14.36 -8.22 4.76
CA ALA A 416 -15.11 -8.37 3.52
C ALA A 416 -15.93 -7.10 3.20
N LEU A 417 -16.60 -6.52 4.20
CA LEU A 417 -17.38 -5.30 4.04
C LEU A 417 -16.48 -4.11 3.68
N VAL A 418 -15.36 -3.93 4.38
CA VAL A 418 -14.40 -2.84 4.09
C VAL A 418 -13.86 -2.95 2.67
N LEU A 419 -13.43 -4.14 2.25
CA LEU A 419 -12.94 -4.36 0.89
C LEU A 419 -14.02 -4.10 -0.16
N THR A 420 -15.24 -4.59 0.09
CA THR A 420 -16.40 -4.40 -0.79
C THR A 420 -16.74 -2.92 -0.96
N VAL A 421 -16.78 -2.15 0.12
CA VAL A 421 -17.05 -0.70 0.05
C VAL A 421 -15.98 0.03 -0.76
N ILE A 422 -14.70 -0.32 -0.59
CA ILE A 422 -13.60 0.27 -1.38
C ILE A 422 -13.76 -0.07 -2.86
N GLN A 423 -14.00 -1.34 -3.20
CA GLN A 423 -14.18 -1.76 -4.59
C GLN A 423 -15.41 -1.13 -5.25
N LEU A 424 -16.56 -1.13 -4.57
CA LEU A 424 -17.77 -0.52 -5.10
C LEU A 424 -17.61 0.99 -5.27
N SER A 425 -16.89 1.66 -4.36
CA SER A 425 -16.62 3.08 -4.50
C SER A 425 -15.70 3.37 -5.71
N LEU A 426 -14.71 2.52 -5.99
CA LEU A 426 -13.91 2.63 -7.22
C LEU A 426 -14.73 2.34 -8.48
N LEU A 427 -15.62 1.35 -8.46
CA LEU A 427 -16.50 1.05 -9.59
C LEU A 427 -17.52 2.16 -9.84
N VAL A 428 -18.04 2.79 -8.79
CA VAL A 428 -18.90 3.98 -8.90
C VAL A 428 -18.11 5.14 -9.50
N ILE A 429 -16.87 5.39 -9.06
CA ILE A 429 -16.00 6.41 -9.68
C ILE A 429 -15.79 6.10 -11.17
N GLY A 430 -15.50 4.83 -11.50
CA GLY A 430 -15.34 4.39 -12.89
C GLY A 430 -16.61 4.60 -13.72
N TYR A 431 -17.76 4.22 -13.18
CA TYR A 431 -19.06 4.42 -13.84
C TYR A 431 -19.35 5.90 -14.08
N LEU A 432 -19.12 6.76 -13.08
CA LEU A 432 -19.30 8.20 -13.19
C LEU A 432 -18.36 8.80 -14.23
N ALA A 433 -17.13 8.30 -14.34
CA ALA A 433 -16.15 8.74 -15.33
C ALA A 433 -16.63 8.56 -16.77
N PHE A 434 -17.36 7.47 -17.02
CA PHE A 434 -17.86 7.11 -18.35
C PHE A 434 -19.33 7.52 -18.55
N LEU A 435 -19.92 8.32 -17.67
CA LEU A 435 -21.35 8.62 -17.71
C LEU A 435 -21.74 9.43 -18.96
N GLY A 436 -20.95 10.44 -19.31
CA GLY A 436 -21.17 11.30 -20.49
C GLY A 436 -20.59 10.76 -21.80
N ASN A 437 -19.81 9.67 -21.75
CA ASN A 437 -19.13 9.13 -22.91
C ASN A 437 -20.10 8.33 -23.80
N GLN A 438 -20.41 8.90 -24.97
CA GLN A 438 -21.36 8.36 -25.95
C GLN A 438 -20.72 7.38 -26.94
N SER A 439 -19.40 7.40 -27.11
CA SER A 439 -18.66 6.58 -28.10
C SER A 439 -18.17 5.24 -27.53
N MET A 440 -18.16 5.09 -26.21
CA MET A 440 -17.64 3.91 -25.54
C MET A 440 -18.57 2.67 -25.68
N ASP A 441 -17.96 1.52 -25.94
CA ASP A 441 -18.60 0.19 -25.93
C ASP A 441 -18.05 -0.58 -24.70
N PRO A 442 -18.90 -1.17 -23.83
CA PRO A 442 -20.34 -1.40 -23.92
C PRO A 442 -21.21 -0.15 -23.69
N PRO A 443 -22.47 -0.09 -24.17
CA PRO A 443 -23.38 1.05 -23.99
C PRO A 443 -23.80 1.25 -22.53
N LEU A 444 -24.30 2.45 -22.19
CA LEU A 444 -24.62 2.86 -20.81
C LEU A 444 -25.50 1.84 -20.06
N HIS A 445 -26.54 1.30 -20.70
CA HIS A 445 -27.41 0.31 -20.07
C HIS A 445 -26.65 -0.95 -19.63
N THR A 446 -25.71 -1.44 -20.45
CA THR A 446 -24.86 -2.57 -20.10
C THR A 446 -23.88 -2.20 -18.99
N ARG A 447 -23.31 -0.99 -18.99
CA ARG A 447 -22.44 -0.51 -17.91
C ARG A 447 -23.19 -0.48 -16.58
N THR A 448 -24.45 0.00 -16.57
CA THR A 448 -25.32 0.01 -15.40
C THR A 448 -25.62 -1.41 -14.92
N LEU A 449 -25.91 -2.34 -15.82
CA LEU A 449 -26.12 -3.74 -15.48
C LEU A 449 -24.87 -4.38 -14.87
N VAL A 450 -23.68 -4.09 -15.41
CA VAL A 450 -22.40 -4.56 -14.84
C VAL A 450 -22.17 -3.97 -13.45
N LEU A 451 -22.46 -2.68 -13.24
CA LEU A 451 -22.36 -2.06 -11.92
C LEU A 451 -23.32 -2.71 -10.93
N VAL A 452 -24.58 -2.91 -11.30
CA VAL A 452 -25.58 -3.60 -10.46
C VAL A 452 -25.14 -5.04 -10.15
N ALA A 453 -24.64 -5.78 -11.15
CA ALA A 453 -24.08 -7.11 -10.93
C ALA A 453 -22.92 -7.08 -9.94
N ALA A 454 -22.05 -6.06 -10.01
CA ALA A 454 -20.96 -5.89 -9.06
C ALA A 454 -21.47 -5.63 -7.63
N PHE A 455 -22.51 -4.81 -7.44
CA PHE A 455 -23.16 -4.62 -6.13
C PHE A 455 -23.73 -5.91 -5.55
N VAL A 456 -24.22 -6.81 -6.41
CA VAL A 456 -24.84 -8.07 -6.00
C VAL A 456 -23.80 -9.15 -5.68
N PHE A 457 -22.81 -9.36 -6.56
CA PHE A 457 -21.89 -10.50 -6.45
C PHE A 457 -20.59 -10.21 -5.66
N LEU A 458 -20.05 -8.97 -5.73
CA LEU A 458 -18.78 -8.66 -5.05
C LEU A 458 -18.78 -8.91 -3.54
N PRO A 459 -19.86 -8.58 -2.77
CA PRO A 459 -19.87 -8.88 -1.34
C PRO A 459 -19.62 -10.36 -1.05
N GLY A 460 -20.25 -11.27 -1.81
CA GLY A 460 -20.07 -12.70 -1.66
C GLY A 460 -18.66 -13.16 -2.07
N ILE A 461 -18.13 -12.66 -3.19
CA ILE A 461 -16.80 -13.01 -3.69
C ILE A 461 -15.73 -12.59 -2.67
N ASN A 462 -15.86 -11.36 -2.13
CA ASN A 462 -14.97 -10.87 -1.10
C ASN A 462 -15.10 -11.65 0.20
N PHE A 463 -16.31 -12.03 0.59
CA PHE A 463 -16.52 -12.84 1.78
C PHE A 463 -15.81 -14.18 1.69
N LEU A 464 -15.99 -14.93 0.59
CA LEU A 464 -15.26 -16.17 0.32
C LEU A 464 -13.75 -15.94 0.27
N GLY A 465 -13.29 -14.88 -0.38
CA GLY A 465 -11.87 -14.53 -0.44
C GLY A 465 -11.27 -14.26 0.95
N MET A 466 -12.00 -13.55 1.81
CA MET A 466 -11.58 -13.32 3.19
C MET A 466 -11.63 -14.59 4.03
N ILE A 467 -12.60 -15.48 3.84
CA ILE A 467 -12.65 -16.81 4.50
C ILE A 467 -11.38 -17.60 4.18
N ILE A 468 -10.98 -17.69 2.90
CA ILE A 468 -9.78 -18.42 2.47
C ILE A 468 -8.53 -17.86 3.17
N GLN A 469 -8.39 -16.54 3.22
CA GLN A 469 -7.25 -15.89 3.88
C GLN A 469 -7.21 -16.11 5.39
N ASN A 470 -8.36 -16.10 6.06
CA ASN A 470 -8.46 -16.36 7.50
C ASN A 470 -8.27 -17.84 7.82
N GLY A 471 -8.78 -18.74 6.98
CA GLY A 471 -8.55 -20.18 7.07
C GLY A 471 -7.06 -20.53 6.93
N ALA A 472 -6.37 -19.93 5.96
CA ALA A 472 -4.92 -20.10 5.81
C ALA A 472 -4.16 -19.67 7.09
N ALA A 473 -4.62 -18.64 7.78
CA ALA A 473 -3.99 -18.17 9.00
C ALA A 473 -4.23 -19.07 10.21
N LEU A 474 -5.39 -19.74 10.28
CA LEU A 474 -5.71 -20.72 11.31
C LEU A 474 -4.99 -22.05 11.09
N LEU A 475 -4.98 -22.55 9.86
CA LEU A 475 -4.41 -23.85 9.51
C LEU A 475 -2.89 -23.80 9.41
N TYR A 476 -2.35 -22.68 8.92
CA TYR A 476 -0.93 -22.49 8.66
C TYR A 476 -0.42 -21.16 9.25
N PRO A 477 -0.52 -20.95 10.58
CA PRO A 477 -0.16 -19.69 11.23
C PRO A 477 1.30 -19.30 11.01
N ALA A 478 2.18 -20.27 10.78
CA ALA A 478 3.59 -20.01 10.49
C ALA A 478 3.86 -19.49 9.06
N TRP A 479 2.90 -19.62 8.15
CA TRP A 479 2.99 -19.15 6.76
C TRP A 479 2.30 -17.80 6.55
N VAL A 480 1.48 -17.37 7.51
CA VAL A 480 0.77 -16.10 7.47
C VAL A 480 1.34 -15.14 8.50
N ARG A 481 1.48 -13.87 8.12
CA ARG A 481 1.91 -12.82 9.06
C ARG A 481 0.79 -12.44 10.02
N LEU A 482 0.90 -12.92 11.25
CA LEU A 482 0.02 -12.57 12.36
C LEU A 482 0.41 -11.22 12.99
N GLY A 483 -0.59 -10.38 13.24
CA GLY A 483 -0.45 -9.08 13.93
C GLY A 483 0.19 -7.94 13.12
N SER A 484 0.30 -6.77 13.74
CA SER A 484 0.67 -5.49 13.11
C SER A 484 2.10 -5.00 13.47
N GLY A 485 3.15 -5.76 13.11
CA GLY A 485 4.49 -5.29 13.50
C GLY A 485 5.76 -5.99 13.01
N ARG A 486 5.69 -7.08 12.25
CA ARG A 486 6.93 -7.78 11.82
C ARG A 486 7.50 -7.17 10.52
N PRO A 487 8.75 -6.65 10.51
CA PRO A 487 9.36 -6.12 9.29
C PRO A 487 9.51 -7.24 8.25
N ALA A 488 9.12 -6.94 7.00
CA ALA A 488 9.16 -7.86 5.88
C ALA A 488 10.62 -8.12 5.44
N GLY A 489 11.06 -9.37 5.47
CA GLY A 489 12.28 -9.82 4.80
C GLY A 489 11.98 -10.34 3.39
N VAL A 490 13.02 -10.73 2.64
CA VAL A 490 12.91 -11.31 1.28
C VAL A 490 12.04 -12.57 1.27
N GLU A 491 12.14 -13.42 2.29
CA GLU A 491 11.26 -14.58 2.50
C GLU A 491 9.78 -14.20 2.50
N ALA A 492 9.46 -13.03 3.04
CA ALA A 492 8.09 -12.57 3.15
C ALA A 492 7.51 -12.12 1.80
N LEU A 493 8.36 -11.77 0.82
CA LEU A 493 7.94 -11.57 -0.57
C LEU A 493 7.58 -12.93 -1.19
N GLY A 494 8.47 -13.92 -1.14
CA GLY A 494 8.21 -15.26 -1.66
C GLY A 494 6.99 -15.94 -1.03
N GLN A 495 6.83 -15.79 0.29
CA GLN A 495 5.63 -16.24 1.01
C GLN A 495 4.36 -15.51 0.53
N ASN A 496 4.38 -14.18 0.38
CA ASN A 496 3.22 -13.45 -0.14
C ASN A 496 2.83 -13.93 -1.54
N MET A 497 3.82 -14.23 -2.38
CA MET A 497 3.59 -14.71 -3.74
C MET A 497 2.99 -16.10 -3.77
N LEU A 498 3.55 -17.04 -3.01
CA LEU A 498 2.96 -18.37 -2.86
C LEU A 498 1.52 -18.26 -2.33
N MET A 499 1.32 -17.46 -1.28
CA MET A 499 -0.01 -17.24 -0.70
C MET A 499 -0.96 -16.58 -1.71
N MET A 500 -0.46 -15.77 -2.64
CA MET A 500 -1.27 -15.19 -3.72
C MET A 500 -1.66 -16.25 -4.74
N VAL A 501 -0.73 -17.09 -5.19
CA VAL A 501 -1.01 -18.17 -6.14
C VAL A 501 -2.01 -19.17 -5.55
N VAL A 502 -1.77 -19.63 -4.33
CA VAL A 502 -2.69 -20.52 -3.61
C VAL A 502 -4.04 -19.85 -3.41
N PHE A 503 -4.06 -18.56 -3.06
CA PHE A 503 -5.31 -17.81 -2.90
C PHE A 503 -6.10 -17.73 -4.20
N VAL A 504 -5.47 -17.38 -5.32
CA VAL A 504 -6.14 -17.29 -6.63
C VAL A 504 -6.67 -18.66 -7.05
N ALA A 505 -5.88 -19.72 -6.88
CA ALA A 505 -6.31 -21.08 -7.19
C ALA A 505 -7.50 -21.51 -6.33
N MET A 506 -7.44 -21.27 -5.02
CA MET A 506 -8.54 -21.60 -4.10
C MET A 506 -9.79 -20.78 -4.40
N LEU A 507 -9.66 -19.48 -4.66
CA LEU A 507 -10.79 -18.62 -5.02
C LEU A 507 -11.44 -19.09 -6.33
N ALA A 508 -10.63 -19.45 -7.33
CA ALA A 508 -11.13 -19.99 -8.59
C ALA A 508 -11.88 -21.32 -8.39
N VAL A 509 -11.34 -22.23 -7.58
CA VAL A 509 -11.99 -23.50 -7.24
C VAL A 509 -13.31 -23.26 -6.49
N THR A 510 -13.33 -22.37 -5.51
CA THR A 510 -14.55 -22.02 -4.77
C THR A 510 -15.59 -21.37 -5.68
N LEU A 511 -15.19 -20.49 -6.60
CA LEU A 511 -16.15 -19.85 -7.51
C LEU A 511 -16.60 -20.76 -8.67
N LEU A 512 -15.91 -21.89 -8.92
CA LEU A 512 -16.22 -22.78 -10.02
C LEU A 512 -17.65 -23.33 -9.95
N LEU A 513 -18.05 -23.83 -8.78
CA LEU A 513 -19.37 -24.44 -8.60
C LEU A 513 -20.52 -23.41 -8.69
N PRO A 514 -20.48 -22.26 -7.99
CA PRO A 514 -21.46 -21.19 -8.18
C PRO A 514 -21.58 -20.73 -9.61
N VAL A 515 -20.45 -20.50 -10.30
CA VAL A 515 -20.45 -20.00 -11.68
C VAL A 515 -20.95 -21.07 -12.66
N ALA A 516 -20.58 -22.33 -12.49
CA ALA A 516 -21.03 -23.42 -13.35
C ALA A 516 -22.54 -23.66 -13.24
N ILE A 517 -23.08 -23.71 -12.02
CA ILE A 517 -24.53 -23.93 -11.83
C ILE A 517 -25.33 -22.69 -12.25
N GLY A 518 -24.89 -21.50 -11.86
CA GLY A 518 -25.55 -20.25 -12.25
C GLY A 518 -25.51 -20.00 -13.75
N GLY A 519 -24.33 -20.17 -14.37
CA GLY A 519 -24.15 -20.08 -15.81
C GLY A 519 -24.93 -21.15 -16.56
N GLY A 520 -24.93 -22.39 -16.08
CA GLY A 520 -25.75 -23.46 -16.63
C GLY A 520 -27.24 -23.15 -16.58
N ALA A 521 -27.75 -22.68 -15.43
CA ALA A 521 -29.14 -22.25 -15.29
C ALA A 521 -29.50 -21.10 -16.23
N PHE A 522 -28.61 -20.11 -16.39
CA PHE A 522 -28.80 -19.04 -17.37
C PHE A 522 -28.88 -19.58 -18.81
N LEU A 523 -27.95 -20.46 -19.20
CA LEU A 523 -27.91 -21.04 -20.55
C LEU A 523 -29.12 -21.92 -20.87
N LEU A 524 -29.67 -22.62 -19.88
CA LEU A 524 -30.88 -23.43 -20.03
C LEU A 524 -32.15 -22.58 -20.11
N LEU A 525 -32.27 -21.55 -19.26
CA LEU A 525 -33.48 -20.73 -19.16
C LEU A 525 -33.54 -19.62 -20.21
N ARG A 526 -32.41 -19.16 -20.76
CA ARG A 526 -32.38 -18.06 -21.74
C ARG A 526 -33.21 -18.34 -23.00
N GLY A 527 -33.37 -19.61 -23.38
CA GLY A 527 -34.18 -20.01 -24.54
C GLY A 527 -35.69 -19.82 -24.34
N VAL A 528 -36.14 -19.77 -23.08
CA VAL A 528 -37.58 -19.67 -22.73
C VAL A 528 -37.94 -18.26 -22.27
N VAL A 529 -37.09 -17.65 -21.44
CA VAL A 529 -37.36 -16.38 -20.77
C VAL A 529 -36.39 -15.25 -21.16
N ASN A 530 -35.57 -15.46 -22.19
CA ASN A 530 -34.60 -14.48 -22.69
C ASN A 530 -33.71 -13.92 -21.55
N GLY A 531 -33.52 -12.59 -21.49
CA GLY A 531 -32.69 -11.93 -20.49
C GLY A 531 -33.19 -12.09 -19.04
N TRP A 532 -34.47 -12.43 -18.82
CA TRP A 532 -35.01 -12.64 -17.47
C TRP A 532 -34.44 -13.88 -16.79
N ALA A 533 -33.81 -14.80 -17.54
CA ALA A 533 -33.03 -15.92 -17.01
C ALA A 533 -31.90 -15.47 -16.06
N ALA A 534 -31.45 -14.22 -16.14
CA ALA A 534 -30.40 -13.68 -15.28
C ALA A 534 -30.79 -13.65 -13.79
N ILE A 535 -32.08 -13.44 -13.47
CA ILE A 535 -32.56 -13.37 -12.07
C ILE A 535 -32.44 -14.72 -11.36
N PRO A 536 -33.06 -15.82 -11.84
CA PRO A 536 -32.92 -17.13 -11.21
C PRO A 536 -31.46 -17.62 -11.21
N ALA A 537 -30.70 -17.31 -12.27
CA ALA A 537 -29.27 -17.61 -12.31
C ALA A 537 -28.50 -16.88 -11.19
N ALA A 538 -28.74 -15.58 -10.99
CA ALA A 538 -28.10 -14.80 -9.94
C ALA A 538 -28.47 -15.32 -8.53
N ILE A 539 -29.73 -15.68 -8.31
CA ILE A 539 -30.19 -16.27 -7.04
C ILE A 539 -29.46 -17.60 -6.78
N LEU A 540 -29.30 -18.44 -7.80
CA LEU A 540 -28.56 -19.71 -7.66
C LEU A 540 -27.09 -19.47 -7.33
N VAL A 541 -26.42 -18.56 -8.04
CA VAL A 541 -25.01 -18.19 -7.74
C VAL A 541 -24.87 -17.77 -6.28
N LEU A 542 -25.69 -16.81 -5.83
CA LEU A 542 -25.63 -16.31 -4.46
C LEU A 542 -25.97 -17.38 -3.42
N GLY A 543 -26.96 -18.23 -3.71
CA GLY A 543 -27.36 -19.34 -2.85
C GLY A 543 -26.23 -20.35 -2.67
N ILE A 544 -25.54 -20.72 -3.75
CA ILE A 544 -24.39 -21.65 -3.69
C ILE A 544 -23.22 -20.99 -2.95
N MET A 545 -22.90 -19.73 -3.25
CA MET A 545 -21.86 -19.00 -2.53
C MET A 545 -22.16 -18.92 -1.03
N ALA A 546 -23.41 -18.66 -0.65
CA ALA A 546 -23.82 -18.63 0.76
C ALA A 546 -23.72 -20.01 1.41
N PHE A 547 -24.09 -21.07 0.70
CA PHE A 547 -23.97 -22.45 1.15
C PHE A 547 -22.50 -22.85 1.37
N GLU A 548 -21.63 -22.63 0.40
CA GLU A 548 -20.20 -22.88 0.52
C GLU A 548 -19.58 -22.07 1.66
N ALA A 549 -19.94 -20.80 1.77
CA ALA A 549 -19.47 -19.94 2.84
C ALA A 549 -19.91 -20.45 4.23
N ALA A 550 -21.15 -20.93 4.36
CA ALA A 550 -21.65 -21.51 5.60
C ALA A 550 -20.87 -22.76 6.01
N LEU A 551 -20.61 -23.68 5.07
CA LEU A 551 -19.79 -24.88 5.32
C LEU A 551 -18.37 -24.52 5.76
N LEU A 552 -17.73 -23.56 5.07
CA LEU A 552 -16.39 -23.12 5.41
C LEU A 552 -16.33 -22.43 6.78
N VAL A 553 -17.34 -21.61 7.12
CA VAL A 553 -17.42 -20.95 8.42
C VAL A 553 -17.61 -21.96 9.56
N ASP A 554 -18.48 -22.96 9.38
CA ASP A 554 -18.71 -23.99 10.40
C ASP A 554 -17.45 -24.82 10.63
N TRP A 555 -16.82 -25.27 9.53
CA TRP A 555 -15.56 -26.01 9.60
C TRP A 555 -14.43 -25.21 10.25
N LEU A 556 -14.23 -23.95 9.84
CA LEU A 556 -13.22 -23.07 10.44
C LEU A 556 -13.54 -22.72 11.90
N GLY A 557 -14.82 -22.65 12.26
CA GLY A 557 -15.26 -22.48 13.64
C GLY A 557 -14.82 -23.64 14.53
N GLY A 558 -15.00 -24.87 14.06
CA GLY A 558 -14.50 -26.06 14.75
C GLY A 558 -12.96 -26.11 14.83
N VAL A 559 -12.26 -25.69 13.78
CA VAL A 559 -10.79 -25.57 13.80
C VAL A 559 -10.34 -24.53 14.83
N PHE A 560 -10.98 -23.37 14.86
CA PHE A 560 -10.71 -22.29 15.81
C PHE A 560 -10.84 -22.77 17.26
N GLU A 561 -11.92 -23.49 17.58
CA GLU A 561 -12.17 -24.01 18.94
C GLU A 561 -11.12 -25.04 19.39
N ARG A 562 -10.62 -25.87 18.46
CA ARG A 562 -9.58 -26.88 18.72
C ARG A 562 -8.16 -26.32 18.73
N THR A 563 -7.94 -25.09 18.24
CA THR A 563 -6.60 -24.53 18.12
C THR A 563 -6.07 -24.13 19.50
N ASP A 564 -5.02 -24.82 19.95
CA ASP A 564 -4.25 -24.44 21.15
C ASP A 564 -3.14 -23.45 20.77
N PRO A 565 -3.10 -22.23 21.34
CA PRO A 565 -2.08 -21.23 21.03
C PRO A 565 -0.65 -21.68 21.33
N ALA A 566 -0.43 -22.56 22.32
CA ALA A 566 0.89 -23.10 22.64
C ALA A 566 1.37 -24.11 21.58
N ALA A 567 0.47 -25.01 21.15
CA ALA A 567 0.77 -25.99 20.10
C ALA A 567 0.92 -25.35 18.71
N ALA A 568 0.19 -24.27 18.43
CA ALA A 568 0.21 -23.57 17.16
C ALA A 568 1.40 -22.61 16.99
N GLY A 569 2.23 -22.42 18.02
CA GLY A 569 3.36 -21.49 18.01
C GLY A 569 2.93 -20.01 17.90
N ILE A 570 1.74 -19.70 18.45
CA ILE A 570 1.11 -18.36 18.43
C ILE A 570 1.41 -17.58 19.73
N SER A 571 1.99 -18.23 20.75
CA SER A 571 2.41 -17.63 22.01
C SER A 571 3.70 -16.78 21.90
N TYR A 572 3.82 -15.80 22.81
CA TYR A 572 4.92 -14.83 22.90
C TYR A 572 6.26 -15.44 23.34
#